data_AF-A0A060YQ30-F1
#
_entry.id   AF-A0A060YQ30-F1
#
_cell.length_a   1.000
_cell.length_b   1.000
_cell.length_c   1.000
_cell.angle_alpha   90.00
_cell.angle_beta   90.00
_cell.angle_gamma   90.00
#
_symmetry.space_group_name_H-M   'P 1'
#
loop_
_entity.id
_entity.type
_entity.pdbx_description
1 polymer ?
#
loop_
_entity_poly.entity_id
_entity_poly.type
_entity_poly.pdbx_seq_one_letter_code
_entity_poly.pdbx_strand_id
1 'polypeptide(L)'
;MNNPSPCLLPHTLSLFLLLFLSLCQVMEVKGQMIHVPESSTLMFLGSPRVDKLEELMGRGLYLSDIPIHDATRDVILVGQQAKAQDGLKNRMDKLKATLEKTHQALEEEKRRTVDLLYSIFPGDVAQKLWQGESVPARKFDDVTMLFSDIVGFTAVCAQCTPMQVISMLNELYTRFDYQCGILDVYKVGTHTCFTTSMCIRWEHTCFTTSVES
;
A
#
# COMPACT_ATOMS: atom_id res chain seq x y z
N MET A 1 2.95 74.35 23.39
CA MET A 1 2.43 73.19 24.14
C MET A 1 1.23 72.64 23.38
N ASN A 2 1.47 71.81 22.36
CA ASN A 2 0.41 71.07 21.68
C ASN A 2 0.61 69.60 22.03
N ASN A 3 -0.13 69.12 23.03
CA ASN A 3 -0.25 67.68 23.27
C ASN A 3 -0.95 67.07 22.06
N PRO A 4 -0.41 66.01 21.43
CA PRO A 4 -1.17 65.26 20.44
C PRO A 4 -2.42 64.68 21.11
N SER A 5 -3.56 64.80 20.44
CA SER A 5 -4.89 64.46 20.91
C SER A 5 -4.98 63.04 21.52
N PRO A 6 -5.69 62.85 22.66
CA PRO A 6 -5.69 61.62 23.46
C PRO A 6 -6.40 60.42 22.83
N CYS A 7 -6.84 60.51 21.58
CA CYS A 7 -7.75 59.54 20.95
C CYS A 7 -7.07 58.24 20.47
N LEU A 8 -5.74 58.23 20.31
CA LEU A 8 -4.98 57.05 19.86
C LEU A 8 -4.36 56.22 20.99
N LEU A 9 -4.33 56.76 22.22
CA LEU A 9 -3.77 56.08 23.39
C LEU A 9 -4.46 54.77 23.80
N PRO A 10 -5.80 54.56 23.67
CA PRO A 10 -6.44 53.33 24.12
C PRO A 10 -6.16 52.10 23.22
N HIS A 11 -5.51 52.26 22.06
CA HIS A 11 -5.23 51.17 21.12
C HIS A 11 -3.74 50.85 20.94
N THR A 12 -2.86 51.36 21.82
CA THR A 12 -1.40 51.18 21.74
C THR A 12 -0.92 49.71 21.81
N LEU A 13 -1.76 48.76 22.26
CA LEU A 13 -1.49 47.32 22.24
C LEU A 13 -2.06 46.58 21.02
N SER A 14 -2.81 47.26 20.15
CA SER A 14 -3.44 46.64 18.98
C SER A 14 -2.44 46.53 17.83
N LEU A 15 -2.55 45.45 17.04
CA LEU A 15 -1.83 45.37 15.77
C LEU A 15 -2.54 46.23 14.73
N PHE A 16 -1.77 47.08 14.06
CA PHE A 16 -2.23 47.94 12.98
C PHE A 16 -1.71 47.44 11.63
N LEU A 17 -2.54 47.58 10.61
CA LEU A 17 -2.17 47.40 9.22
C LEU A 17 -2.13 48.78 8.57
N LEU A 18 -0.96 49.22 8.11
CA LEU A 18 -0.81 50.46 7.36
C LEU A 18 -0.62 50.14 5.89
N LEU A 19 -1.41 50.79 5.04
CA LEU A 19 -1.17 50.81 3.60
C LEU A 19 -0.28 52.01 3.27
N PHE A 20 0.90 51.74 2.72
CA PHE A 20 1.72 52.75 2.08
C PHE A 20 1.40 52.81 0.59
N LEU A 21 0.97 53.99 0.14
CA LEU A 21 0.74 54.33 -1.26
C LEU A 21 1.94 55.12 -1.78
N SER A 22 2.83 54.44 -2.51
CA SER A 22 3.86 55.09 -3.32
C SER A 22 3.37 55.23 -4.76
N LEU A 23 3.90 56.19 -5.53
CA LEU A 23 3.54 56.54 -6.91
C LEU A 23 3.48 55.35 -7.90
N CYS A 24 4.01 54.16 -7.53
CA CYS A 24 3.97 52.96 -8.36
C CYS A 24 3.42 51.69 -7.68
N GLN A 25 3.18 51.65 -6.36
CA GLN A 25 2.78 50.41 -5.68
C GLN A 25 2.17 50.59 -4.29
N VAL A 26 1.24 49.69 -3.95
CA VAL A 26 0.64 49.55 -2.62
C VAL A 26 1.44 48.52 -1.83
N MET A 27 1.93 48.90 -0.66
CA MET A 27 2.58 47.99 0.29
C MET A 27 1.80 47.96 1.60
N GLU A 28 1.39 46.77 2.01
CA GLU A 28 0.85 46.54 3.35
C GLU A 28 1.99 46.29 4.33
N VAL A 29 2.03 47.10 5.38
CA VAL A 29 2.96 46.92 6.51
C VAL A 29 2.14 46.61 7.75
N LYS A 30 2.40 45.45 8.35
CA LYS A 30 1.74 45.00 9.57
C LYS A 30 2.65 45.29 10.76
N GLY A 31 2.15 46.01 11.75
CA GLY A 31 3.00 46.49 12.84
C GLY A 31 2.24 46.98 14.06
N GLN A 32 2.98 47.54 15.00
CA GLN A 32 2.45 48.16 16.21
C GLN A 32 2.83 49.63 16.24
N MET A 33 1.94 50.44 16.83
CA MET A 33 2.16 51.86 17.04
C MET A 33 2.46 52.11 18.52
N ILE A 34 3.69 52.52 18.81
CA ILE A 34 4.23 52.67 20.15
C ILE A 34 4.38 54.16 20.45
N HIS A 35 3.79 54.61 21.54
CA HIS A 35 3.96 55.98 22.02
C HIS A 35 5.27 56.10 22.81
N VAL A 36 6.15 57.02 22.41
CA VAL A 36 7.41 57.33 23.11
C VAL A 36 7.20 58.61 23.92
N PRO A 37 7.01 58.52 25.25
CA PRO A 37 6.63 59.67 26.07
C PRO A 37 7.73 60.72 26.19
N GLU A 38 9.00 60.30 26.15
CA GLU A 38 10.19 61.16 26.27
C GLU A 38 10.30 62.17 25.13
N SER A 39 9.85 61.81 23.93
CA SER A 39 9.88 62.64 22.73
C SER A 39 8.49 63.08 22.26
N SER A 40 7.43 62.74 23.01
CA SER A 40 6.02 63.00 22.64
C SER A 40 5.68 62.58 21.18
N THR A 41 6.28 61.48 20.71
CA THR A 41 6.18 61.01 19.32
C THR A 41 5.59 59.59 19.28
N LEU A 42 4.85 59.27 18.21
CA LEU A 42 4.38 57.91 17.91
C LEU A 42 5.36 57.24 16.94
N MET A 43 5.91 56.10 17.34
CA MET A 43 6.77 55.26 16.51
C MET A 43 5.97 54.08 15.97
N PHE A 44 6.05 53.82 14.66
CA PHE A 44 5.47 52.62 14.07
C PHE A 44 6.58 51.62 13.75
N LEU A 45 6.46 50.41 14.30
CA LEU A 45 7.33 49.28 13.99
C LEU A 45 6.50 48.22 13.29
N GLY A 46 6.87 47.87 12.06
CA GLY A 46 6.13 46.88 11.31
C GLY A 46 6.96 46.24 10.20
N SER A 47 6.44 45.10 9.74
CA SER A 47 7.04 44.25 8.72
C SER A 47 6.14 44.22 7.49
N PRO A 48 6.71 44.19 6.27
CA PRO A 48 5.92 44.08 5.05
C PRO A 48 5.16 42.75 5.04
N ARG A 49 3.87 42.78 4.69
CA ARG A 49 3.05 41.57 4.58
C ARG A 49 3.27 40.92 3.22
N VAL A 50 4.12 39.90 3.18
CA VAL A 50 4.48 39.16 1.96
C VAL A 50 4.78 37.71 2.30
N ASP A 51 4.23 36.77 1.51
CA ASP A 51 4.45 35.33 1.68
C ASP A 51 5.45 34.75 0.66
N LYS A 52 5.73 35.48 -0.43
CA LYS A 52 6.57 35.02 -1.55
C LYS A 52 7.66 36.02 -1.89
N LEU A 53 8.88 35.52 -2.10
CA LEU A 53 10.02 36.34 -2.52
C LEU A 53 9.76 37.13 -3.83
N GLU A 54 9.03 36.52 -4.77
CA GLU A 54 8.64 37.15 -6.05
C GLU A 54 7.78 38.41 -5.83
N GLU A 55 6.88 38.40 -4.85
CA GLU A 55 6.02 39.54 -4.52
C GLU A 55 6.81 40.65 -3.83
N LEU A 56 7.80 40.29 -3.00
CA LEU A 56 8.71 41.25 -2.36
C LEU A 56 9.53 42.01 -3.41
N MET A 57 10.18 41.27 -4.32
CA MET A 57 10.95 41.85 -5.43
C MET A 57 10.06 42.62 -6.40
N GLY A 58 8.84 42.13 -6.65
CA GLY A 58 7.84 42.84 -7.44
C GLY A 58 7.51 44.21 -6.87
N ARG A 59 7.54 44.37 -5.54
CA ARG A 59 7.36 45.63 -4.81
C ARG A 59 8.62 46.50 -4.68
N GLY A 60 9.71 46.11 -5.33
CA GLY A 60 11.00 46.82 -5.28
C GLY A 60 11.75 46.66 -3.96
N LEU A 61 11.34 45.72 -3.10
CA LEU A 61 12.04 45.37 -1.87
C LEU A 61 12.91 44.14 -2.09
N TYR A 62 14.02 44.09 -1.37
CA TYR A 62 14.91 42.94 -1.33
C TYR A 62 14.79 42.21 -0.01
N LEU A 63 15.18 40.93 0.00
CA LEU A 63 15.26 40.15 1.23
C LEU A 63 16.25 40.77 2.25
N SER A 64 17.22 41.58 1.80
CA SER A 64 18.14 42.32 2.66
C SER A 64 17.46 43.43 3.47
N ASP A 65 16.29 43.91 3.02
CA ASP A 65 15.56 44.99 3.69
C ASP A 65 14.74 44.47 4.88
N ILE A 66 14.59 43.15 5.00
CA ILE A 66 13.94 42.48 6.13
C ILE A 66 15.00 42.03 7.14
N PRO A 67 14.94 42.49 8.40
CA PRO A 67 15.87 42.09 9.44
C PRO A 67 15.91 40.57 9.65
N ILE A 68 17.07 40.02 10.02
CA ILE A 68 17.24 38.57 10.22
C ILE A 68 16.40 37.97 11.35
N HIS A 69 15.96 38.80 12.29
CA HIS A 69 15.13 38.41 13.43
C HIS A 69 13.63 38.55 13.14
N ASP A 70 13.27 39.03 11.96
CA ASP A 70 11.88 39.16 11.54
C ASP A 70 11.35 37.80 11.07
N ALA A 71 10.25 37.34 11.67
CA ALA A 71 9.62 36.07 11.33
C ALA A 71 9.15 35.98 9.86
N THR A 72 8.86 37.13 9.22
CA THR A 72 8.48 37.19 7.80
C THR A 72 9.59 36.64 6.90
N ARG A 73 10.85 36.81 7.30
CA ARG A 73 12.02 36.28 6.57
C ARG A 73 12.01 34.76 6.54
N ASP A 74 11.74 34.12 7.67
CA ASP A 74 11.71 32.66 7.80
C ASP A 74 10.56 32.07 6.98
N VAL A 75 9.38 32.72 7.00
CA VAL A 75 8.22 32.29 6.21
C VAL A 75 8.53 32.28 4.72
N ILE A 76 9.13 33.36 4.19
CA ILE A 76 9.50 33.47 2.78
C ILE A 76 10.52 32.39 2.39
N LEU A 77 11.53 32.15 3.23
CA LEU A 77 12.57 31.15 2.99
C LEU A 77 12.00 29.72 3.00
N VAL A 78 11.17 29.39 3.98
CA VAL A 78 10.49 28.09 4.06
C VAL A 78 9.61 27.87 2.84
N GLY A 79 8.88 28.89 2.39
CA GLY A 79 8.05 28.81 1.18
C GLY A 79 8.85 28.50 -0.09
N GLN A 80 10.03 29.13 -0.25
CA GLN A 80 10.93 28.85 -1.37
C GLN A 80 11.53 27.44 -1.30
N GLN A 81 11.95 27.02 -0.12
CA GLN A 81 12.51 25.68 0.10
C GLN A 81 11.47 24.58 -0.16
N ALA A 82 10.22 24.80 0.28
CA ALA A 82 9.11 23.90 0.01
C ALA A 82 8.83 23.78 -1.49
N LYS A 83 8.80 24.91 -2.24
CA LYS A 83 8.68 24.89 -3.71
C LYS A 83 9.80 24.11 -4.39
N ALA A 84 11.06 24.31 -3.96
CA ALA A 84 12.21 23.61 -4.52
C ALA A 84 12.15 22.09 -4.28
N GLN A 85 11.57 21.67 -3.14
CA GLN A 85 11.43 20.26 -2.77
C GLN A 85 10.17 19.59 -3.32
N ASP A 86 9.15 20.35 -3.74
CA ASP A 86 7.87 19.81 -4.20
C ASP A 86 8.01 18.84 -5.38
N GLY A 87 8.84 19.19 -6.37
CA GLY A 87 9.10 18.33 -7.52
C GLY A 87 9.74 16.99 -7.14
N LEU A 88 10.64 17.00 -6.15
CA LEU A 88 11.28 15.77 -5.65
C LEU A 88 10.29 14.94 -4.83
N LYS A 89 9.51 15.57 -3.95
CA LYS A 89 8.47 14.91 -3.16
C LYS A 89 7.48 14.18 -4.06
N ASN A 90 6.97 14.85 -5.09
CA ASN A 90 6.03 14.25 -6.04
C ASN A 90 6.63 13.04 -6.77
N ARG A 91 7.93 13.06 -7.09
CA ARG A 91 8.62 11.91 -7.70
C ARG A 91 8.78 10.76 -6.69
N MET A 92 9.13 11.06 -5.44
CA MET A 92 9.24 10.05 -4.39
C MET A 92 7.90 9.39 -4.12
N ASP A 93 6.81 10.15 -4.05
CA ASP A 93 5.46 9.62 -3.85
C ASP A 93 5.04 8.70 -4.99
N LYS A 94 5.32 9.07 -6.25
CA LYS A 94 5.07 8.22 -7.43
C LYS A 94 5.90 6.94 -7.41
N LEU A 95 7.18 7.03 -7.06
CA LEU A 95 8.08 5.87 -6.95
C LEU A 95 7.59 4.91 -5.87
N LYS A 96 7.23 5.45 -4.70
CA LYS A 96 6.69 4.65 -3.59
C LYS A 96 5.40 3.93 -4.00
N ALA A 97 4.47 4.64 -4.64
CA ALA A 97 3.22 4.05 -5.12
C ALA A 97 3.46 2.94 -6.18
N THR A 98 4.46 3.12 -7.04
CA THR A 98 4.81 2.10 -8.03
C THR A 98 5.44 0.88 -7.37
N LEU A 99 6.37 1.09 -6.44
CA LEU A 99 7.03 0.03 -5.68
C LEU A 99 6.00 -0.80 -4.90
N GLU A 100 5.04 -0.15 -4.26
CA GLU A 100 4.00 -0.82 -3.47
C GLU A 100 3.08 -1.67 -4.34
N LYS A 101 2.70 -1.18 -5.54
CA LYS A 101 1.96 -1.99 -6.52
C LYS A 101 2.76 -3.19 -7.01
N THR A 102 4.04 -3.00 -7.34
CA THR A 102 4.90 -4.11 -7.78
C THR A 102 5.10 -5.15 -6.68
N HIS A 103 5.23 -4.71 -5.43
CA HIS A 103 5.34 -5.60 -4.29
C HIS A 103 4.07 -6.43 -4.09
N GLN A 104 2.89 -5.81 -4.17
CA GLN A 104 1.61 -6.53 -4.09
C GLN A 104 1.46 -7.58 -5.20
N ALA A 105 1.84 -7.24 -6.44
CA ALA A 105 1.78 -8.18 -7.55
C ALA A 105 2.74 -9.37 -7.36
N LEU A 106 3.95 -9.11 -6.86
CA LEU A 106 4.93 -10.15 -6.55
C LEU A 106 4.44 -11.08 -5.44
N GLU A 107 3.85 -10.56 -4.38
CA GLU A 107 3.32 -11.37 -3.29
C GLU A 107 2.13 -12.23 -3.73
N GLU A 108 1.27 -11.71 -4.62
CA GLU A 108 0.19 -12.49 -5.25
C GLU A 108 0.74 -13.64 -6.11
N GLU A 109 1.78 -13.39 -6.91
CA GLU A 109 2.42 -14.42 -7.75
C GLU A 109 3.11 -15.49 -6.91
N LYS A 110 3.81 -15.07 -5.84
CA LYS A 110 4.38 -16.01 -4.86
C LYS A 110 3.30 -16.88 -4.23
N ARG A 111 2.17 -16.28 -3.79
CA ARG A 111 1.06 -17.05 -3.19
C ARG A 111 0.52 -18.09 -4.16
N ARG A 112 0.27 -17.72 -5.41
CA ARG A 112 -0.19 -18.66 -6.46
C ARG A 112 0.79 -19.80 -6.68
N THR A 113 2.09 -19.51 -6.66
CA THR A 113 3.13 -20.53 -6.82
C THR A 113 3.15 -21.50 -5.65
N VAL A 114 3.00 -20.99 -4.41
CA VAL A 114 2.88 -21.80 -3.20
C VAL A 114 1.62 -22.65 -3.25
N ASP A 115 0.45 -22.07 -3.52
CA ASP A 115 -0.82 -22.79 -3.60
C ASP A 115 -0.75 -23.93 -4.63
N LEU A 116 -0.14 -23.67 -5.79
CA LEU A 116 0.09 -24.69 -6.81
C LEU A 116 1.01 -25.82 -6.30
N LEU A 117 2.09 -25.49 -5.60
CA LEU A 117 3.01 -26.48 -5.05
C LEU A 117 2.31 -27.40 -4.04
N TYR A 118 1.48 -26.83 -3.16
CA TYR A 118 0.69 -27.56 -2.16
C TYR A 118 -0.48 -28.34 -2.79
N SER A 119 -0.94 -27.97 -4.00
CA SER A 119 -1.94 -28.75 -4.73
C SER A 119 -1.37 -30.03 -5.36
N ILE A 120 -0.05 -30.07 -5.59
CA ILE A 120 0.63 -31.20 -6.27
C ILE A 120 1.30 -32.14 -5.27
N PHE A 121 1.85 -31.60 -4.17
CA PHE A 121 2.62 -32.37 -3.19
C PHE A 121 1.99 -32.30 -1.79
N PRO A 122 2.21 -33.33 -0.95
CA PRO A 122 1.84 -33.26 0.46
C PRO A 122 2.53 -32.08 1.14
N GLY A 123 1.90 -31.48 2.14
CA GLY A 123 2.37 -30.23 2.74
C GLY A 123 3.81 -30.28 3.28
N ASP A 124 4.25 -31.41 3.82
CA ASP A 124 5.61 -31.60 4.34
C ASP A 124 6.66 -31.67 3.22
N VAL A 125 6.32 -32.24 2.07
CA VAL A 125 7.16 -32.30 0.88
C VAL A 125 7.18 -30.95 0.17
N ALA A 126 6.01 -30.31 0.02
CA ALA A 126 5.87 -28.99 -0.58
C ALA A 126 6.71 -27.94 0.18
N GLN A 127 6.67 -27.95 1.51
CA GLN A 127 7.45 -27.02 2.33
C GLN A 127 8.97 -27.18 2.12
N LYS A 128 9.47 -28.43 2.07
CA LYS A 128 10.89 -28.71 1.85
C LYS A 128 11.35 -28.29 0.46
N LEU A 129 10.54 -28.59 -0.56
CA LEU A 129 10.81 -28.16 -1.93
C LEU A 129 10.82 -26.63 -2.05
N TRP A 130 9.90 -25.95 -1.37
CA TRP A 130 9.86 -24.48 -1.32
C TRP A 130 11.11 -23.88 -0.67
N GLN A 131 11.66 -24.54 0.34
CA GLN A 131 12.91 -24.15 1.01
C GLN A 131 14.17 -24.52 0.20
N GLY A 132 14.02 -25.19 -0.95
CA GLY A 132 15.13 -25.66 -1.77
C GLY A 132 15.85 -26.89 -1.20
N GLU A 133 15.23 -27.59 -0.24
CA GLU A 133 15.78 -28.80 0.34
C GLU A 133 15.57 -30.00 -0.58
N SER A 134 16.53 -30.92 -0.58
CA SER A 134 16.38 -32.21 -1.27
C SER A 134 15.42 -33.11 -0.48
N VAL A 135 14.44 -33.70 -1.18
CA VAL A 135 13.49 -34.65 -0.59
C VAL A 135 13.91 -36.07 -0.95
N PRO A 136 14.57 -36.82 -0.05
CA PRO A 136 14.95 -38.20 -0.33
C PRO A 136 13.71 -39.10 -0.38
N ALA A 137 13.81 -40.19 -1.13
CA ALA A 137 12.78 -41.22 -1.16
C ALA A 137 12.54 -41.76 0.26
N ARG A 138 11.26 -41.87 0.64
CA ARG A 138 10.84 -42.41 1.94
C ARG A 138 10.12 -43.73 1.75
N LYS A 139 10.46 -44.70 2.59
CA LYS A 139 9.67 -45.92 2.76
C LYS A 139 8.63 -45.67 3.84
N PHE A 140 7.40 -46.06 3.56
CA PHE A 140 6.30 -46.04 4.52
C PHE A 140 5.86 -47.48 4.75
N ASP A 141 5.80 -47.91 6.00
CA ASP A 141 5.48 -49.29 6.35
C ASP A 141 3.96 -49.53 6.44
N ASP A 142 3.20 -48.55 6.96
CA ASP A 142 1.74 -48.60 7.08
C ASP A 142 1.07 -47.65 6.08
N VAL A 143 0.70 -48.18 4.91
CA VAL A 143 -0.01 -47.44 3.86
C VAL A 143 -1.18 -48.26 3.35
N THR A 144 -2.34 -47.63 3.18
CA THR A 144 -3.49 -48.23 2.51
C THR A 144 -3.69 -47.57 1.16
N MET A 145 -3.77 -48.38 0.10
CA MET A 145 -4.04 -47.91 -1.26
C MET A 145 -5.46 -48.25 -1.66
N LEU A 146 -6.19 -47.26 -2.16
CA LEU A 146 -7.49 -47.45 -2.80
C LEU A 146 -7.30 -47.38 -4.31
N PHE A 147 -7.75 -48.42 -5.00
CA PHE A 147 -7.87 -48.43 -6.46
C PHE A 147 -9.35 -48.38 -6.83
N SER A 148 -9.71 -47.43 -7.68
CA SER A 148 -11.07 -47.28 -8.19
C SER A 148 -11.04 -47.14 -9.71
N ASP A 149 -11.95 -47.86 -10.37
CA ASP A 149 -12.18 -47.82 -11.82
C ASP A 149 -13.68 -47.62 -12.09
N ILE A 150 -13.99 -47.01 -13.23
CA ILE A 150 -15.36 -46.74 -13.66
C ILE A 150 -15.87 -47.91 -14.49
N VAL A 151 -16.83 -48.65 -13.93
CA VAL A 151 -17.44 -49.79 -14.62
C VAL A 151 -18.11 -49.33 -15.92
N GLY A 152 -17.79 -49.99 -17.02
CA GLY A 152 -18.41 -49.72 -18.33
C GLY A 152 -17.94 -48.42 -19.01
N PHE A 153 -16.86 -47.79 -18.53
CA PHE A 153 -16.34 -46.54 -19.07
C PHE A 153 -16.08 -46.57 -20.59
N THR A 154 -15.56 -47.69 -21.12
CA THR A 154 -15.35 -47.88 -22.56
C THR A 154 -16.65 -47.79 -23.36
N ALA A 155 -17.75 -48.34 -22.83
CA ALA A 155 -19.06 -48.29 -23.48
C ALA A 155 -19.64 -46.86 -23.44
N VAL A 156 -19.46 -46.16 -22.33
CA VAL A 156 -19.87 -44.74 -22.20
C VAL A 156 -19.09 -43.86 -23.18
N CYS A 157 -17.78 -44.05 -23.31
CA CYS A 157 -16.97 -43.33 -24.28
C CYS A 157 -17.35 -43.61 -25.74
N ALA A 158 -17.83 -44.81 -26.04
CA ALA A 158 -18.27 -45.19 -27.38
C ALA A 158 -19.65 -44.60 -27.75
N GLN A 159 -20.49 -44.29 -26.76
CA GLN A 159 -21.87 -43.82 -26.97
C GLN A 159 -22.03 -42.31 -26.78
N CYS A 160 -21.17 -41.67 -25.99
CA CYS A 160 -21.26 -40.25 -25.65
C CYS A 160 -20.27 -39.41 -26.46
N THR A 161 -20.56 -38.11 -26.55
CA THR A 161 -19.60 -37.16 -27.12
C THR A 161 -18.43 -36.93 -26.16
N PRO A 162 -17.21 -36.63 -26.66
CA PRO A 162 -16.05 -36.36 -25.81
C PRO A 162 -16.31 -35.28 -24.75
N MET A 163 -17.09 -34.25 -25.09
CA MET A 163 -17.42 -33.16 -24.15
C MET A 163 -18.29 -33.64 -22.99
N GLN A 164 -19.24 -34.54 -23.24
CA GLN A 164 -20.09 -35.12 -22.20
C GLN A 164 -19.26 -36.01 -21.26
N VAL A 165 -18.34 -36.80 -21.81
CA VAL A 165 -17.42 -37.64 -21.02
C VAL A 165 -16.53 -36.78 -20.13
N ILE A 166 -15.94 -35.69 -20.67
CA ILE A 166 -15.10 -34.76 -19.90
C ILE A 166 -15.92 -34.10 -18.78
N SER A 167 -17.15 -33.65 -19.07
CA SER A 167 -18.01 -33.04 -18.06
C SER A 167 -18.34 -34.00 -16.92
N MET A 168 -18.67 -35.26 -17.24
CA MET A 168 -18.95 -36.30 -16.25
C MET A 168 -17.72 -36.58 -15.37
N LEU A 169 -16.54 -36.74 -15.99
CA LEU A 169 -15.30 -36.98 -15.26
C LEU A 169 -14.94 -35.78 -14.37
N ASN A 170 -15.07 -34.56 -14.86
CA ASN A 170 -14.77 -33.36 -14.09
C ASN A 170 -15.66 -33.25 -12.85
N GLU A 171 -16.96 -33.54 -12.97
CA GLU A 171 -17.87 -33.54 -11.82
C GLU A 171 -17.53 -34.64 -10.81
N LEU A 172 -17.24 -35.86 -11.28
CA LEU A 172 -16.83 -36.97 -10.42
C LEU A 172 -15.54 -36.63 -9.65
N TYR A 173 -14.50 -36.17 -10.35
CA TYR A 173 -13.22 -35.83 -9.75
C TYR A 173 -13.30 -34.64 -8.81
N THR A 174 -14.10 -33.62 -9.13
CA THR A 174 -14.31 -32.47 -8.22
C THR A 174 -14.94 -32.92 -6.90
N ARG A 175 -15.92 -33.83 -6.96
CA ARG A 175 -16.54 -34.39 -5.74
C ARG A 175 -15.57 -35.25 -4.96
N PHE A 176 -14.75 -36.06 -5.62
CA PHE A 176 -13.70 -36.84 -4.96
C PHE A 176 -12.65 -35.95 -4.30
N ASP A 177 -12.15 -34.93 -4.99
CA ASP A 177 -11.14 -34.01 -4.47
C ASP A 177 -11.69 -33.26 -3.23
N TYR A 178 -12.98 -32.90 -3.23
CA TYR A 178 -13.64 -32.32 -2.05
C TYR A 178 -13.67 -33.29 -0.85
N GLN A 179 -14.03 -34.56 -1.06
CA GLN A 179 -14.03 -35.56 0.00
C GLN A 179 -12.62 -35.87 0.52
N CYS A 180 -11.62 -35.92 -0.37
CA CYS A 180 -10.22 -36.07 0.01
C CYS A 180 -9.73 -34.94 0.91
N GLY A 181 -10.12 -33.70 0.63
CA GLY A 181 -9.79 -32.55 1.48
C GLY A 181 -10.39 -32.64 2.89
N ILE A 182 -11.57 -33.25 3.04
CA ILE A 182 -12.21 -33.44 4.36
C ILE A 182 -11.58 -34.59 5.14
N LEU A 183 -11.27 -35.69 4.45
CA LEU A 183 -10.74 -36.91 5.06
C LEU A 183 -9.20 -36.91 5.19
N ASP A 184 -8.53 -35.83 4.78
CA ASP A 184 -7.07 -35.68 4.74
C ASP A 184 -6.36 -36.84 4.00
N VAL A 185 -6.93 -37.23 2.85
CA VAL A 185 -6.43 -38.32 2.00
C VAL A 185 -5.63 -37.75 0.83
N TYR A 186 -4.46 -38.33 0.56
CA TYR A 186 -3.59 -37.86 -0.51
C TYR A 186 -3.87 -38.58 -1.83
N LYS A 187 -4.21 -37.81 -2.86
CA LYS A 187 -4.41 -38.31 -4.23
C LYS A 187 -3.07 -38.45 -4.94
N VAL A 188 -2.79 -39.62 -5.50
CA VAL A 188 -1.56 -39.86 -6.25
C VAL A 188 -1.85 -39.71 -7.75
N GLY A 189 -1.06 -38.90 -8.44
CA GLY A 189 -1.16 -38.77 -9.90
C GLY A 189 -0.74 -40.07 -10.59
N THR A 190 -1.60 -40.64 -11.42
CA THR A 190 -1.33 -41.82 -12.25
C THR A 190 -1.21 -41.42 -13.72
N HIS A 191 -0.33 -42.11 -14.45
CA HIS A 191 -0.14 -41.88 -15.89
C HIS A 191 -1.31 -42.38 -16.76
N THR A 192 -2.22 -43.16 -16.20
CA THR A 192 -3.39 -43.71 -16.90
C THR A 192 -4.66 -43.00 -16.43
N CYS A 193 -5.30 -42.26 -17.35
CA CYS A 193 -6.50 -41.44 -17.14
C CYS A 193 -7.70 -42.14 -16.46
N PHE A 194 -7.67 -43.48 -16.38
CA PHE A 194 -8.80 -44.31 -15.97
C PHE A 194 -8.72 -44.88 -14.55
N THR A 195 -7.56 -44.81 -13.90
CA THR A 195 -7.38 -45.41 -12.57
C THR A 195 -7.04 -44.32 -11.57
N THR A 196 -7.99 -43.99 -10.69
CA THR A 196 -7.68 -43.11 -9.55
C THR A 196 -7.05 -43.98 -8.48
N SER A 197 -5.75 -43.80 -8.22
CA SER A 197 -5.13 -44.36 -7.03
C SER A 197 -5.09 -43.29 -5.93
N MET A 198 -5.77 -43.57 -4.83
CA MET A 198 -5.73 -42.73 -3.64
C MET A 198 -4.90 -43.42 -2.56
N CYS A 199 -4.02 -42.65 -1.93
CA CYS A 199 -3.20 -43.11 -0.81
C CYS A 199 -3.82 -42.57 0.48
N ILE A 200 -4.37 -43.46 1.31
CA ILE A 200 -4.95 -43.12 2.60
C ILE A 200 -3.88 -43.36 3.66
N ARG A 201 -3.46 -42.29 4.34
CA ARG A 201 -2.71 -42.40 5.60
C ARG A 201 -3.72 -42.41 6.73
N TRP A 202 -3.86 -43.56 7.39
CA TRP A 202 -4.68 -43.70 8.59
C TRP A 202 -3.87 -43.27 9.81
N GLU A 203 -4.25 -42.20 10.52
CA GLU A 203 -3.73 -42.02 11.89
C GLU A 203 -4.60 -42.70 12.94
N HIS A 204 -5.95 -42.63 12.95
CA HIS A 204 -6.72 -43.39 13.96
C HIS A 204 -8.18 -43.64 13.59
N THR A 205 -8.52 -44.87 13.18
CA THR A 205 -9.81 -45.60 13.15
C THR A 205 -9.76 -46.68 12.05
N CYS A 206 -10.71 -47.61 12.02
CA CYS A 206 -10.67 -48.75 11.10
C CYS A 206 -12.01 -48.76 10.36
N PHE A 207 -12.01 -48.45 9.06
CA PHE A 207 -13.18 -48.68 8.22
C PHE A 207 -12.85 -49.78 7.22
N THR A 208 -13.22 -51.00 7.58
CA THR A 208 -13.38 -52.11 6.64
C THR A 208 -14.60 -51.79 5.78
N THR A 209 -14.39 -51.25 4.58
CA THR A 209 -15.39 -51.35 3.52
C THR A 209 -14.97 -52.48 2.60
N SER A 210 -15.50 -53.67 2.89
CA SER A 210 -15.53 -54.78 1.96
C SER A 210 -16.33 -54.33 0.74
N VAL A 211 -15.67 -54.09 -0.39
CA VAL A 211 -16.32 -54.10 -1.68
C VAL A 211 -16.10 -55.50 -2.23
N GLU A 212 -17.06 -56.39 -1.97
CA GLU A 212 -17.16 -57.68 -2.64
C GLU A 212 -17.36 -57.43 -4.14
N SER A 213 -16.52 -58.11 -4.92
CA SER A 213 -16.49 -58.19 -6.39
C SER A 213 -17.71 -58.87 -6.99
#